data_AF-A0A2V9MNT5-F1
#
_entry.id   AF-A0A2V9MNT5-F1
#
_cell.length_a   1.000
_cell.length_b   1.000
_cell.length_c   1.000
_cell.angle_alpha   90.00
_cell.angle_beta   90.00
_cell.angle_gamma   90.00
#
_symmetry.space_group_name_H-M   'P 1'
#
loop_
_entity.id
_entity.type
_entity.pdbx_description
1 polymer ?
#
loop_
_entity_poly.entity_id
_entity_poly.type
_entity_poly.pdbx_seq_one_letter_code
_entity_poly.pdbx_strand_id
1 'polypeptide(L)'
;MHNILSILGESQIVVDLGCGEGSFNYASYRCKIIGVDINLRNKVLRKERNGIQYVESDATHIPLRTGSIDAVICNNAFEHFISYEETLAEINRILNRTGLIWISIPNGHGFSDALYRWLFLSGGHINLFSFHHFVDEVHSHTGLRLAQSSLLFSSFIYLKRPTADQFRNHPEVCQLLSRIPDWFYQAVMISINGLTRWIDKRTGSGTSQYGWGFVFARSEVQLAPLPSYFNVCWNCGAGNDAAFLKSAGRLKSTLGLPFYSCTNCGAKCLFVDPPEGLE
;
A
#
# COMPACT_ATOMS: atom_id res chain seq x y z
N MET A 1 2.44 6.95 -4.66
CA MET A 1 1.76 8.11 -4.04
C MET A 1 2.69 9.28 -3.79
N HIS A 2 3.94 9.08 -3.34
CA HIS A 2 4.84 10.20 -3.00
C HIS A 2 5.08 11.16 -4.18
N ASN A 3 5.19 10.66 -5.41
CA ASN A 3 5.33 11.46 -6.64
C ASN A 3 4.13 12.39 -6.92
N ILE A 4 2.93 12.05 -6.44
CA ILE A 4 1.75 12.94 -6.46
C ILE A 4 1.83 13.91 -5.29
N LEU A 5 2.02 13.39 -4.08
CA LEU A 5 1.91 14.20 -2.86
C LEU A 5 3.01 15.27 -2.75
N SER A 6 4.18 15.04 -3.33
CA SER A 6 5.31 15.99 -3.28
C SER A 6 5.15 17.22 -4.17
N ILE A 7 4.28 17.17 -5.19
CA ILE A 7 4.02 18.30 -6.09
C ILE A 7 2.84 19.18 -5.63
N LEU A 8 2.10 18.74 -4.60
CA LEU A 8 0.95 19.47 -4.07
C LEU A 8 1.38 20.42 -2.93
N GLY A 9 0.96 21.68 -3.03
CA GLY A 9 1.20 22.72 -2.04
C GLY A 9 0.05 22.88 -1.03
N GLU A 10 0.13 23.94 -0.23
CA GLU A 10 -0.76 24.18 0.93
C GLU A 10 -2.21 24.52 0.57
N SER A 11 -2.46 24.99 -0.65
CA SER A 11 -3.82 25.27 -1.12
C SER A 11 -4.52 24.03 -1.65
N GLN A 12 -3.78 23.00 -2.06
CA GLN A 12 -4.33 21.78 -2.63
C GLN A 12 -4.87 20.83 -1.56
N ILE A 13 -5.93 20.11 -1.93
CA ILE A 13 -6.66 19.20 -1.06
C ILE A 13 -6.52 17.77 -1.57
N VAL A 14 -6.11 16.89 -0.66
CA VAL A 14 -5.97 15.46 -0.87
C VAL A 14 -6.98 14.71 -0.02
N VAL A 15 -7.68 13.75 -0.62
CA VAL A 15 -8.50 12.78 0.10
C VAL A 15 -7.72 11.48 0.26
N ASP A 16 -7.59 11.00 1.50
CA ASP A 16 -7.19 9.63 1.80
C ASP A 16 -8.46 8.78 1.99
N LEU A 17 -8.83 7.99 0.99
CA LEU A 17 -10.07 7.21 0.93
C LEU A 17 -9.84 5.79 1.47
N GLY A 18 -10.65 5.39 2.45
CA GLY A 18 -10.39 4.19 3.25
C GLY A 18 -9.21 4.42 4.20
N CYS A 19 -9.13 5.61 4.81
CA CYS A 19 -7.92 6.03 5.52
C CYS A 19 -7.58 5.20 6.75
N GLY A 20 -8.56 4.55 7.41
CA GLY A 20 -8.36 3.88 8.69
C GLY A 20 -7.79 4.85 9.76
N GLU A 21 -6.54 4.62 10.17
CA GLU A 21 -5.80 5.53 11.08
C GLU A 21 -4.88 6.53 10.37
N GLY A 22 -4.94 6.56 9.04
CA GLY A 22 -4.04 7.24 8.12
C GLY A 22 -3.20 6.26 7.32
N SER A 23 -3.36 6.25 5.99
CA SER A 23 -2.68 5.28 5.12
C SER A 23 -1.23 5.68 4.77
N PHE A 24 -0.84 6.92 5.08
CA PHE A 24 0.52 7.45 4.93
C PHE A 24 0.85 8.49 6.01
N ASN A 25 2.12 8.91 6.09
CA ASN A 25 2.52 9.95 7.05
C ASN A 25 2.06 11.33 6.59
N TYR A 26 0.89 11.75 7.05
CA TYR A 26 0.30 13.05 6.71
C TYR A 26 1.22 14.24 7.00
N ALA A 27 2.01 14.18 8.07
CA ALA A 27 2.92 15.25 8.47
C ALA A 27 4.11 15.47 7.51
N SER A 28 4.34 14.56 6.56
CA SER A 28 5.41 14.69 5.56
C SER A 28 5.04 15.58 4.37
N TYR A 29 3.80 16.11 4.33
CA TYR A 29 3.27 16.81 3.17
C TYR A 29 2.65 18.16 3.56
N ARG A 30 2.71 19.11 2.63
CA ARG A 30 2.23 20.49 2.86
C ARG A 30 0.75 20.68 2.50
N CYS A 31 0.21 19.80 1.66
CA CYS A 31 -1.19 19.85 1.24
C CYS A 31 -2.16 19.56 2.39
N LYS A 32 -3.40 20.00 2.22
CA LYS A 32 -4.48 19.71 3.15
C LYS A 32 -4.95 18.29 2.94
N ILE A 33 -5.09 17.53 4.02
CA ILE A 33 -5.48 16.12 3.96
C ILE A 33 -6.83 15.92 4.64
N ILE A 34 -7.74 15.25 3.93
CA ILE A 34 -9.04 14.81 4.41
C ILE A 34 -9.05 13.28 4.43
N GLY A 35 -9.08 12.66 5.60
CA GLY A 35 -9.27 11.22 5.75
C GLY A 35 -10.75 10.85 5.68
N VAL A 36 -11.11 9.95 4.77
CA VAL A 36 -12.49 9.45 4.60
C VAL A 36 -12.49 7.94 4.87
N ASP A 37 -13.34 7.49 5.79
CA ASP A 37 -13.52 6.06 6.09
C ASP A 37 -14.93 5.83 6.65
N ILE A 38 -15.49 4.65 6.42
CA ILE A 38 -16.81 4.28 6.95
C ILE A 38 -16.76 4.00 8.47
N ASN A 39 -15.58 3.74 9.03
CA ASN A 39 -15.36 3.35 10.43
C ASN A 39 -14.34 4.25 11.13
N LEU A 40 -14.67 5.52 11.35
CA LEU A 40 -13.77 6.47 12.03
C LEU A 40 -13.96 6.52 13.55
N ARG A 41 -15.18 6.29 14.06
CA ARG A 41 -15.57 6.43 15.48
C ARG A 41 -14.60 5.85 16.52
N ASN A 42 -13.90 4.76 16.22
CA ASN A 42 -12.94 4.14 17.15
C ASN A 42 -11.46 4.45 16.85
N LYS A 43 -11.14 4.99 15.67
CA LYS A 43 -9.77 5.13 15.15
C LYS A 43 -9.24 6.56 15.23
N VAL A 44 -10.10 7.56 15.04
CA VAL A 44 -9.72 8.99 14.97
C VAL A 44 -9.58 9.65 16.34
N LEU A 45 -10.38 9.25 17.33
CA LEU A 45 -10.36 9.82 18.69
C LEU A 45 -8.99 9.71 19.39
N ARG A 46 -8.06 8.90 18.87
CA ARG A 46 -6.70 8.75 19.42
C ARG A 46 -5.65 9.67 18.77
N LYS A 47 -5.96 10.35 17.66
CA LYS A 47 -4.98 11.10 16.85
C LYS A 47 -5.59 12.33 16.15
N GLU A 48 -6.28 13.21 16.87
CA GLU A 48 -6.42 14.60 16.39
C GLU A 48 -5.01 15.21 16.30
N ARG A 49 -4.40 15.10 15.12
CA ARG A 49 -3.10 15.66 14.80
C ARG A 49 -3.34 16.91 13.95
N ASN A 50 -2.74 18.01 14.40
CA ASN A 50 -2.65 19.32 13.76
C ASN A 50 -3.06 19.36 12.28
N GLY A 51 -4.26 19.88 11.99
CA GLY A 51 -4.66 20.30 10.64
C GLY A 51 -5.22 19.23 9.71
N ILE A 52 -5.42 17.98 10.15
CA ILE A 52 -6.05 16.93 9.35
C ILE A 52 -7.55 16.87 9.65
N GLN A 53 -8.38 16.84 8.60
CA GLN A 53 -9.82 16.66 8.73
C GLN A 53 -10.18 15.20 8.50
N TYR A 54 -11.15 14.69 9.27
CA TYR A 54 -11.66 13.34 9.11
C TYR A 54 -13.17 13.37 8.87
N VAL A 55 -13.65 12.55 7.95
CA VAL A 55 -15.05 12.49 7.51
C VAL A 55 -15.52 11.05 7.53
N GLU A 56 -16.50 10.74 8.39
CA GLU A 56 -17.08 9.40 8.46
C GLU A 56 -18.12 9.28 7.35
N SER A 57 -17.84 8.45 6.35
CA SER A 57 -18.67 8.33 5.16
C SER A 57 -18.43 7.02 4.43
N ASP A 58 -19.47 6.54 3.76
CA ASP A 58 -19.34 5.53 2.73
C ASP A 58 -18.59 6.11 1.51
N ALA A 59 -17.76 5.29 0.85
CA ALA A 59 -16.98 5.68 -0.32
C ALA A 59 -17.83 5.95 -1.56
N THR A 60 -19.07 5.45 -1.58
CA THR A 60 -20.08 5.69 -2.62
C THR A 60 -20.79 7.05 -2.48
N HIS A 61 -20.70 7.70 -1.32
CA HIS A 61 -21.44 8.95 -1.01
C HIS A 61 -20.57 9.93 -0.21
N ILE A 62 -19.48 10.41 -0.81
CA ILE A 62 -18.49 11.27 -0.15
C ILE A 62 -19.05 12.69 -0.03
N PRO A 63 -19.21 13.27 1.19
CA PRO A 63 -19.86 14.57 1.40
C PRO A 63 -18.93 15.76 1.09
N LEU A 64 -18.23 15.69 -0.05
CA LEU A 64 -17.35 16.72 -0.60
C LEU A 64 -17.94 17.26 -1.91
N ARG A 65 -17.66 18.54 -2.18
CA ARG A 65 -18.19 19.22 -3.37
C ARG A 65 -17.60 18.61 -4.64
N THR A 66 -18.41 18.54 -5.69
CA THR A 66 -17.96 18.15 -7.04
C THR A 66 -16.80 19.02 -7.50
N GLY A 67 -15.75 18.39 -8.04
CA GLY A 67 -14.59 19.09 -8.61
C GLY A 67 -13.77 19.90 -7.60
N SER A 68 -13.76 19.52 -6.32
CA SER A 68 -13.07 20.26 -5.25
C SER A 68 -11.74 19.64 -4.80
N ILE A 69 -11.41 18.43 -5.27
CA ILE A 69 -10.27 17.65 -4.79
C ILE A 69 -9.16 17.57 -5.85
N ASP A 70 -7.91 17.82 -5.42
CA ASP A 70 -6.72 17.80 -6.28
C ASP A 70 -6.11 16.40 -6.41
N ALA A 71 -6.21 15.58 -5.35
CA ALA A 71 -5.85 14.18 -5.47
C ALA A 71 -6.67 13.27 -4.55
N VAL A 72 -6.88 12.04 -5.00
CA VAL A 72 -7.43 10.96 -4.17
C VAL A 72 -6.36 9.88 -4.03
N ILE A 73 -6.06 9.51 -2.78
CA ILE A 73 -5.19 8.39 -2.42
C ILE A 73 -6.08 7.30 -1.83
N CYS A 74 -6.05 6.10 -2.40
CA CYS A 74 -6.72 4.93 -1.84
C CYS A 74 -5.70 3.79 -1.76
N ASN A 75 -5.20 3.50 -0.56
CA ASN A 75 -4.04 2.65 -0.39
C ASN A 75 -4.40 1.37 0.37
N ASN A 76 -4.53 0.25 -0.37
CA ASN A 76 -4.92 -1.07 0.15
C ASN A 76 -6.26 -1.03 0.89
N ALA A 77 -7.23 -0.32 0.31
CA ALA A 77 -8.60 -0.25 0.79
C ALA A 77 -9.62 -0.67 -0.28
N PHE A 78 -9.28 -0.52 -1.56
CA PHE A 78 -10.20 -0.69 -2.67
C PHE A 78 -10.67 -2.15 -2.85
N GLU A 79 -9.85 -3.12 -2.44
CA GLU A 79 -10.16 -4.55 -2.39
C GLU A 79 -11.31 -4.92 -1.44
N HIS A 80 -11.70 -4.00 -0.55
CA HIS A 80 -12.75 -4.16 0.44
C HIS A 80 -14.07 -3.46 0.08
N PHE A 81 -14.10 -2.66 -0.99
CA PHE A 81 -15.29 -1.89 -1.36
C PHE A 81 -16.31 -2.76 -2.09
N ILE A 82 -17.54 -2.79 -1.55
CA ILE A 82 -18.64 -3.62 -2.07
C ILE A 82 -19.11 -3.09 -3.42
N SER A 83 -19.37 -1.78 -3.50
CA SER A 83 -19.77 -1.10 -4.74
C SER A 83 -18.61 -0.25 -5.26
N TYR A 84 -17.56 -0.92 -5.76
CA TYR A 84 -16.35 -0.22 -6.20
C TYR A 84 -16.61 0.66 -7.44
N GLU A 85 -17.56 0.29 -8.28
CA GLU A 85 -17.99 1.04 -9.47
C GLU A 85 -18.61 2.40 -9.10
N GLU A 86 -19.51 2.38 -8.11
CA GLU A 86 -20.11 3.60 -7.53
C GLU A 86 -19.03 4.44 -6.85
N THR A 87 -18.07 3.79 -6.18
CA THR A 87 -16.93 4.47 -5.59
C THR A 87 -16.06 5.17 -6.64
N LEU A 88 -15.80 4.54 -7.80
CA LEU A 88 -15.08 5.19 -8.91
C LEU A 88 -15.85 6.40 -9.45
N ALA A 89 -17.17 6.28 -9.61
CA ALA A 89 -18.01 7.40 -10.03
C ALA A 89 -17.94 8.55 -9.02
N GLU A 90 -17.92 8.24 -7.73
CA GLU A 90 -17.85 9.25 -6.66
C GLU A 90 -16.47 9.90 -6.56
N ILE A 91 -15.40 9.13 -6.71
CA ILE A 91 -14.03 9.64 -6.86
C ILE A 91 -13.96 10.60 -8.06
N ASN A 92 -14.51 10.21 -9.21
CA ASN A 92 -14.55 11.05 -10.40
C ASN A 92 -15.34 12.35 -10.18
N ARG A 93 -16.44 12.29 -9.42
CA ARG A 93 -17.27 13.45 -9.08
C ARG A 93 -16.50 14.46 -8.23
N ILE A 94 -15.82 14.02 -7.18
CA ILE A 94 -15.12 14.95 -6.26
C ILE A 94 -13.83 15.51 -6.86
N LEU A 95 -13.19 14.79 -7.79
CA LEU A 95 -11.95 15.22 -8.44
C LEU A 95 -12.15 16.43 -9.36
N ASN A 96 -11.24 17.40 -9.25
CA ASN A 96 -11.17 18.52 -10.18
C ASN A 96 -10.63 18.07 -11.56
N ARG A 97 -10.58 19.01 -12.52
CA ARG A 97 -10.19 18.71 -13.92
C ARG A 97 -8.74 18.26 -14.07
N THR A 98 -7.87 18.68 -13.17
CA THR A 98 -6.44 18.34 -13.14
C THR A 98 -6.11 17.30 -12.07
N GLY A 99 -7.14 16.70 -11.47
CA GLY A 99 -7.00 15.87 -10.30
C GLY A 99 -6.32 14.54 -10.62
N LEU A 100 -5.56 14.03 -9.65
CA LEU A 100 -4.80 12.79 -9.76
C LEU A 100 -5.36 11.71 -8.83
N ILE A 101 -5.27 10.46 -9.23
CA ILE A 101 -5.60 9.33 -8.37
C ILE A 101 -4.36 8.49 -8.13
N TRP A 102 -4.12 8.13 -6.87
CA TRP A 102 -3.33 6.97 -6.49
C TRP A 102 -4.25 5.87 -5.99
N ILE A 103 -4.15 4.67 -6.57
CA ILE A 103 -4.77 3.46 -6.00
C ILE A 103 -3.70 2.38 -5.85
N SER A 104 -3.61 1.75 -4.68
CA SER A 104 -2.88 0.49 -4.53
C SER A 104 -3.82 -0.65 -4.16
N ILE A 105 -3.61 -1.79 -4.83
CA ILE A 105 -4.41 -3.00 -4.66
C ILE A 105 -3.52 -4.24 -4.70
N PRO A 106 -3.93 -5.33 -4.02
CA PRO A 106 -3.29 -6.63 -4.18
C PRO A 106 -3.52 -7.19 -5.60
N ASN A 107 -2.61 -8.05 -6.03
CA ASN A 107 -2.86 -8.96 -7.14
C ASN A 107 -3.78 -10.08 -6.62
N GLY A 108 -5.06 -10.02 -6.97
CA GLY A 108 -6.08 -10.98 -6.49
C GLY A 108 -5.81 -12.43 -6.89
N HIS A 109 -4.94 -12.65 -7.87
CA HIS A 109 -4.52 -13.99 -8.31
C HIS A 109 -3.07 -14.32 -7.92
N GLY A 110 -2.44 -13.47 -7.12
CA GLY A 110 -1.05 -13.62 -6.67
C GLY A 110 -0.93 -14.54 -5.47
N PHE A 111 0.27 -15.11 -5.28
CA PHE A 111 0.59 -15.97 -4.14
C PHE A 111 0.33 -15.28 -2.79
N SER A 112 0.70 -14.00 -2.67
CA SER A 112 0.52 -13.25 -1.43
C SER A 112 -0.95 -13.08 -1.04
N ASP A 113 -1.85 -12.88 -2.01
CA ASP A 113 -3.29 -12.75 -1.79
C ASP A 113 -3.94 -14.10 -1.49
N ALA A 114 -3.55 -15.16 -2.23
CA ALA A 114 -3.99 -16.52 -1.95
C ALA A 114 -3.63 -16.96 -0.51
N LEU A 115 -2.41 -16.67 -0.06
CA LEU A 115 -1.97 -16.95 1.31
C LEU A 115 -2.79 -16.15 2.34
N TYR A 116 -3.04 -14.87 2.07
CA TYR A 116 -3.87 -14.03 2.93
C TYR A 116 -5.30 -14.58 3.05
N ARG A 117 -5.95 -14.88 1.93
CA ARG A 117 -7.32 -15.41 1.89
C ARG A 117 -7.43 -16.74 2.62
N TRP A 118 -6.44 -17.62 2.47
CA TRP A 118 -6.39 -18.90 3.17
C TRP A 118 -6.29 -18.71 4.69
N LEU A 119 -5.47 -17.77 5.17
CA LEU A 119 -5.29 -17.53 6.60
C LEU A 119 -6.46 -16.80 7.26
N PHE A 120 -7.11 -15.88 6.55
CA PHE A 120 -8.11 -14.98 7.11
C PHE A 120 -9.53 -15.23 6.60
N LEU A 121 -9.79 -16.36 5.96
CA LEU A 121 -11.09 -16.67 5.34
C LEU A 121 -11.57 -15.48 4.49
N SER A 122 -10.75 -15.08 3.51
CA SER A 122 -10.81 -13.85 2.70
C SER A 122 -10.42 -12.54 3.38
N GLY A 123 -10.52 -12.41 4.71
CA GLY A 123 -10.12 -11.20 5.43
C GLY A 123 -10.81 -9.91 4.97
N GLY A 124 -11.94 -10.03 4.26
CA GLY A 124 -12.63 -8.91 3.64
C GLY A 124 -12.13 -8.52 2.24
N HIS A 125 -11.13 -9.21 1.66
CA HIS A 125 -10.82 -9.06 0.24
C HIS A 125 -11.96 -9.68 -0.58
N ILE A 126 -12.90 -8.86 -1.04
CA ILE A 126 -14.04 -9.32 -1.83
C ILE A 126 -13.76 -9.22 -3.32
N ASN A 127 -12.89 -8.28 -3.72
CA ASN A 127 -12.55 -8.06 -5.13
C ASN A 127 -11.27 -8.80 -5.53
N LEU A 128 -11.29 -9.42 -6.71
CA LEU A 128 -10.16 -10.15 -7.30
C LEU A 128 -9.62 -9.36 -8.50
N PHE A 129 -8.88 -8.28 -8.23
CA PHE A 129 -8.39 -7.42 -9.29
C PHE A 129 -7.17 -8.03 -10.01
N SER A 130 -7.17 -7.86 -11.33
CA SER A 130 -5.98 -8.01 -12.19
C SER A 130 -5.57 -6.63 -12.73
N PHE A 131 -4.32 -6.49 -13.17
CA PHE A 131 -3.78 -5.20 -13.62
C PHE A 131 -4.62 -4.55 -14.73
N HIS A 132 -4.86 -5.27 -15.82
CA HIS A 132 -5.56 -4.73 -16.99
C HIS A 132 -7.03 -4.46 -16.71
N HIS A 133 -7.70 -5.43 -16.09
CA HIS A 133 -9.10 -5.27 -15.69
C HIS A 133 -9.28 -4.02 -14.82
N PHE A 134 -8.42 -3.83 -13.82
CA PHE A 134 -8.52 -2.67 -12.94
C PHE A 134 -8.30 -1.33 -13.68
N VAL A 135 -7.34 -1.29 -14.60
CA VAL A 135 -7.11 -0.10 -15.44
C VAL A 135 -8.33 0.21 -16.31
N ASP A 136 -8.96 -0.81 -16.89
CA ASP A 136 -10.15 -0.68 -17.73
C ASP A 136 -11.38 -0.21 -16.93
N GLU A 137 -11.56 -0.74 -15.71
CA GLU A 137 -12.62 -0.32 -14.78
C GLU A 137 -12.47 1.16 -14.40
N VAL A 138 -11.26 1.58 -14.00
CA VAL A 138 -10.99 2.99 -13.70
C VAL A 138 -11.25 3.85 -14.92
N HIS A 139 -10.80 3.45 -16.10
CA HIS A 139 -11.05 4.21 -17.32
C HIS A 139 -12.54 4.33 -17.64
N SER A 140 -13.29 3.23 -17.57
CA SER A 140 -14.71 3.17 -17.94
C SER A 140 -15.58 4.02 -17.01
N HIS A 141 -15.29 4.05 -15.71
CA HIS A 141 -16.09 4.78 -14.73
C HIS A 141 -15.68 6.24 -14.54
N THR A 142 -14.45 6.62 -14.90
CA THR A 142 -13.91 7.96 -14.60
C THR A 142 -13.43 8.74 -15.82
N GLY A 143 -13.19 8.07 -16.95
CA GLY A 143 -12.50 8.62 -18.12
C GLY A 143 -11.01 8.88 -17.92
N LEU A 144 -10.45 8.60 -16.73
CA LEU A 144 -9.03 8.77 -16.44
C LEU A 144 -8.20 7.70 -17.14
N ARG A 145 -6.95 8.00 -17.45
CA ARG A 145 -6.00 7.07 -18.08
C ARG A 145 -4.85 6.79 -17.12
N LEU A 146 -4.28 5.59 -17.25
CA LEU A 146 -3.09 5.22 -16.51
C LEU A 146 -1.93 6.11 -16.93
N ALA A 147 -1.39 6.89 -16.00
CA ALA A 147 -0.23 7.74 -16.21
C ALA A 147 1.08 7.04 -15.82
N GLN A 148 1.10 6.36 -14.66
CA GLN A 148 2.24 5.59 -14.18
C GLN A 148 1.76 4.40 -13.36
N SER A 149 2.56 3.34 -13.26
CA SER A 149 2.33 2.24 -12.33
C SER A 149 3.63 1.76 -11.71
N SER A 150 3.53 1.05 -10.60
CA SER A 150 4.67 0.44 -9.90
C SER A 150 4.26 -0.91 -9.32
N LEU A 151 5.20 -1.85 -9.35
CA LEU A 151 5.04 -3.14 -8.68
C LEU A 151 5.15 -2.97 -7.17
N LEU A 152 4.20 -3.56 -6.46
CA LEU A 152 4.25 -3.64 -5.01
C LEU A 152 4.65 -5.04 -4.59
N PHE A 153 5.43 -5.09 -3.53
CA PHE A 153 6.15 -6.27 -3.11
C PHE A 153 5.74 -6.67 -1.70
N SER A 154 5.41 -7.96 -1.51
CA SER A 154 4.89 -8.42 -0.23
C SER A 154 5.95 -8.35 0.86
N SER A 155 5.59 -7.71 1.97
CA SER A 155 6.26 -7.78 3.25
C SER A 155 5.79 -8.96 4.09
N PHE A 156 4.67 -9.58 3.70
CA PHE A 156 3.89 -10.49 4.52
C PHE A 156 3.47 -9.88 5.88
N ILE A 157 3.37 -8.55 5.99
CA ILE A 157 3.08 -7.86 7.26
C ILE A 157 1.73 -8.27 7.86
N TYR A 158 0.79 -8.80 7.09
CA TYR A 158 -0.45 -9.37 7.60
C TYR A 158 -0.22 -10.63 8.47
N LEU A 159 0.94 -11.29 8.36
CA LEU A 159 1.39 -12.36 9.26
C LEU A 159 1.93 -11.82 10.59
N LYS A 160 1.96 -10.50 10.76
CA LYS A 160 2.43 -9.89 12.00
C LYS A 160 1.56 -10.31 13.16
N ARG A 161 2.23 -10.61 14.28
CA ARG A 161 1.55 -11.00 15.52
C ARG A 161 0.50 -9.95 15.87
N PRO A 162 -0.77 -10.35 16.07
CA PRO A 162 -1.78 -9.43 16.53
C PRO A 162 -1.40 -8.88 17.92
N THR A 163 -1.71 -7.63 18.18
CA THR A 163 -1.60 -7.06 19.54
C THR A 163 -2.67 -7.66 20.45
N ALA A 164 -2.50 -7.58 21.77
CA ALA A 164 -3.43 -8.11 22.78
C ALA A 164 -4.91 -7.74 22.50
N ASP A 165 -5.17 -6.53 22.00
CA ASP A 165 -6.51 -6.05 21.63
C ASP A 165 -7.06 -6.68 20.33
N GLN A 166 -6.19 -7.05 19.40
CA GLN A 166 -6.58 -7.66 18.12
C GLN A 166 -6.91 -9.16 18.26
N PHE A 167 -6.44 -9.84 19.32
CA PHE A 167 -6.69 -11.28 19.52
C PHE A 167 -8.16 -11.68 19.58
N ARG A 168 -9.05 -10.79 20.07
CA ARG A 168 -10.46 -11.12 20.26
C ARG A 168 -11.21 -11.44 18.95
N ASN A 169 -10.72 -10.95 17.83
CA ASN A 169 -11.41 -11.05 16.53
C ASN A 169 -10.60 -11.83 15.47
N HIS A 170 -9.48 -12.45 15.84
CA HIS A 170 -8.59 -13.13 14.89
C HIS A 170 -8.79 -14.66 14.87
N PRO A 171 -8.59 -15.32 13.69
CA PRO A 171 -8.68 -16.77 13.55
C PRO A 171 -7.71 -17.51 14.48
N GLU A 172 -8.06 -18.75 14.89
CA GLU A 172 -7.25 -19.59 15.80
C GLU A 172 -5.80 -19.79 15.31
N VAL A 173 -5.58 -19.83 13.99
CA VAL A 173 -4.26 -19.93 13.37
C VAL A 173 -3.36 -18.74 13.77
N CYS A 174 -3.91 -17.54 13.87
CA CYS A 174 -3.17 -16.35 14.31
C CYS A 174 -2.88 -16.38 15.81
N GLN A 175 -3.71 -17.05 16.61
CA GLN A 175 -3.45 -17.25 18.03
C GLN A 175 -2.25 -18.17 18.25
N LEU A 176 -2.03 -19.16 17.37
CA LEU A 176 -0.85 -20.02 17.43
C LEU A 176 0.46 -19.23 17.21
N LEU A 177 0.47 -18.21 16.35
CA LEU A 177 1.63 -17.36 16.11
C LEU A 177 2.12 -16.63 17.37
N SER A 178 1.22 -16.37 18.33
CA SER A 178 1.56 -15.74 19.62
C SER A 178 2.38 -16.64 20.54
N ARG A 179 2.28 -17.96 20.39
CA ARG A 179 2.96 -18.96 21.23
C ARG A 179 4.38 -19.26 20.77
N ILE A 180 4.73 -18.80 19.58
CA ILE A 180 6.05 -19.01 18.98
C ILE A 180 7.06 -18.04 19.65
N PRO A 181 8.32 -18.43 19.88
CA PRO A 181 9.36 -17.49 20.31
C PRO A 181 9.61 -16.37 19.30
N ASP A 182 9.88 -15.13 19.76
CA ASP A 182 10.07 -13.96 18.88
C ASP A 182 11.18 -14.16 17.84
N TRP A 183 12.32 -14.73 18.25
CA TRP A 183 13.45 -14.98 17.36
C TRP A 183 13.08 -15.90 16.19
N PHE A 184 12.24 -16.90 16.43
CA PHE A 184 11.83 -17.86 15.42
C PHE A 184 10.86 -17.21 14.43
N TYR A 185 9.89 -16.45 14.94
CA TYR A 185 8.99 -15.67 14.09
C TYR A 185 9.76 -14.68 13.20
N GLN A 186 10.73 -13.95 13.75
CA GLN A 186 11.58 -13.05 12.98
C GLN A 186 12.35 -13.80 11.89
N ALA A 187 12.93 -14.96 12.22
CA ALA A 187 13.63 -15.80 11.24
C ALA A 187 12.69 -16.22 10.10
N VAL A 188 11.48 -16.71 10.41
CA VAL A 188 10.49 -17.10 9.40
C VAL A 188 10.12 -15.93 8.50
N MET A 189 9.85 -14.74 9.07
CA MET A 189 9.47 -13.56 8.30
C MET A 189 10.58 -13.06 7.38
N ILE A 190 11.81 -13.02 7.87
CA ILE A 190 12.98 -12.68 7.06
C ILE A 190 13.19 -13.71 5.95
N SER A 191 13.06 -15.00 6.27
CA SER A 191 13.23 -16.10 5.33
C SER A 191 12.18 -16.10 4.22
N ILE A 192 10.88 -16.00 4.55
CA ILE A 192 9.82 -16.00 3.52
C ILE A 192 9.90 -14.77 2.61
N ASN A 193 10.14 -13.59 3.19
CA ASN A 193 10.28 -12.35 2.43
C ASN A 193 11.50 -12.38 1.50
N GLY A 194 12.61 -12.93 1.97
CA GLY A 194 13.83 -13.08 1.19
C GLY A 194 13.77 -14.17 0.12
N LEU A 195 13.22 -15.34 0.49
CA LEU A 195 13.16 -16.51 -0.39
C LEU A 195 12.25 -16.26 -1.59
N THR A 196 11.05 -15.71 -1.37
CA THR A 196 10.14 -15.34 -2.47
C THR A 196 10.83 -14.41 -3.46
N ARG A 197 11.48 -13.34 -2.96
CA ARG A 197 12.26 -12.38 -3.77
C ARG A 197 13.35 -13.05 -4.58
N TRP A 198 14.08 -13.96 -3.95
CA TRP A 198 15.14 -14.72 -4.62
C TRP A 198 14.58 -15.67 -5.69
N ILE A 199 13.45 -16.33 -5.42
CA ILE A 199 12.75 -17.19 -6.39
C ILE A 199 12.32 -16.34 -7.59
N ASP A 200 11.73 -15.18 -7.37
CA ASP A 200 11.30 -14.28 -8.45
C ASP A 200 12.49 -13.80 -9.28
N LYS A 201 13.61 -13.45 -8.65
CA LYS A 201 14.84 -13.09 -9.37
C LYS A 201 15.35 -14.23 -10.27
N ARG A 202 15.18 -15.49 -9.85
CA ARG A 202 15.65 -16.68 -10.58
C ARG A 202 14.70 -17.13 -11.69
N THR A 203 13.40 -16.97 -11.49
CA THR A 203 12.37 -17.66 -12.27
C THR A 203 11.37 -16.73 -12.94
N GLY A 204 11.29 -15.46 -12.52
CA GLY A 204 10.26 -14.53 -12.97
C GLY A 204 8.84 -14.87 -12.47
N SER A 205 8.71 -15.72 -11.44
CA SER A 205 7.40 -16.27 -11.02
C SER A 205 6.41 -15.26 -10.43
N GLY A 206 6.85 -14.09 -9.99
CA GLY A 206 6.01 -13.10 -9.30
C GLY A 206 5.44 -13.55 -7.95
N THR A 207 5.98 -14.62 -7.33
CA THR A 207 5.56 -15.15 -6.02
C THR A 207 5.63 -14.13 -4.90
N SER A 208 6.54 -13.19 -5.03
CA SER A 208 6.71 -12.15 -4.04
C SER A 208 5.77 -10.96 -4.26
N GLN A 209 5.19 -10.85 -5.46
CA GLN A 209 4.33 -9.73 -5.83
C GLN A 209 3.18 -9.61 -4.84
N TYR A 210 3.03 -8.42 -4.26
CA TYR A 210 1.85 -8.08 -3.50
C TYR A 210 0.74 -7.61 -4.43
N GLY A 211 1.06 -6.71 -5.35
CA GLY A 211 0.10 -6.11 -6.27
C GLY A 211 0.71 -4.92 -7.00
N TRP A 212 -0.07 -3.85 -7.12
CA TRP A 212 0.32 -2.70 -7.93
C TRP A 212 -0.11 -1.38 -7.27
N GLY A 213 0.68 -0.35 -7.50
CA GLY A 213 0.29 1.04 -7.28
C GLY A 213 0.09 1.72 -8.63
N PHE A 214 -1.03 2.41 -8.79
CA PHE A 214 -1.43 3.05 -10.03
C PHE A 214 -1.55 4.56 -9.83
N VAL A 215 -1.14 5.32 -10.84
CA VAL A 215 -1.43 6.75 -10.96
C VAL A 215 -2.33 6.97 -12.16
N PHE A 216 -3.49 7.60 -11.96
CA PHE A 216 -4.40 7.96 -13.05
C PHE A 216 -4.57 9.47 -13.16
N ALA A 217 -4.73 9.95 -14.40
CA ALA A 217 -4.91 11.36 -14.73
C ALA A 217 -5.83 11.54 -15.95
N ARG A 218 -6.47 12.72 -16.10
CA ARG A 218 -7.32 13.03 -17.28
C ARG A 218 -6.48 13.36 -18.52
N SER A 219 -5.37 14.04 -18.30
CA SER A 219 -4.43 14.49 -19.33
C SER A 219 -3.04 13.98 -19.00
N GLU A 220 -2.13 14.09 -19.98
CA GLU A 220 -0.72 13.80 -19.76
C GLU A 220 -0.18 14.68 -18.62
N VAL A 221 0.54 14.05 -17.69
CA VAL A 221 1.10 14.70 -16.50
C VAL A 221 2.55 14.27 -16.34
N GLN A 222 3.43 15.24 -16.12
CA GLN A 222 4.84 14.97 -15.86
C GLN A 222 5.05 14.76 -14.36
N LEU A 223 5.26 13.51 -13.96
CA LEU A 223 5.52 13.13 -12.57
C LEU A 223 6.91 12.49 -12.47
N ALA A 224 7.54 12.66 -11.30
CA ALA A 224 8.74 11.89 -10.97
C ALA A 224 8.44 10.38 -11.16
N PRO A 225 9.36 9.62 -11.78
CA PRO A 225 9.13 8.20 -12.05
C PRO A 225 8.92 7.45 -10.75
N LEU A 226 7.98 6.51 -10.78
CA LEU A 226 7.82 5.56 -9.68
C LEU A 226 8.98 4.56 -9.67
N PRO A 227 9.39 4.07 -8.49
CA PRO A 227 10.41 3.04 -8.42
C PRO A 227 9.91 1.75 -9.10
N SER A 228 10.79 1.15 -9.90
CA SER A 228 10.59 -0.13 -10.58
C SER A 228 10.82 -1.31 -9.64
N TYR A 229 11.82 -1.20 -8.75
CA TYR A 229 12.19 -2.24 -7.79
C TYR A 229 12.64 -1.65 -6.44
N PHE A 230 12.26 -2.29 -5.34
CA PHE A 230 12.73 -1.92 -4.01
C PHE A 230 12.62 -3.09 -3.02
N ASN A 231 13.46 -3.07 -1.99
CA ASN A 231 13.41 -4.05 -0.91
C ASN A 231 12.36 -3.62 0.13
N VAL A 232 11.46 -4.54 0.49
CA VAL A 232 10.39 -4.24 1.45
C VAL A 232 10.71 -4.81 2.82
N CYS A 233 10.57 -4.00 3.86
CA CYS A 233 10.77 -4.43 5.23
C CYS A 233 9.64 -5.38 5.67
N TRP A 234 9.99 -6.59 6.13
CA TRP A 234 9.03 -7.57 6.64
C TRP A 234 8.25 -7.08 7.89
N ASN A 235 8.81 -6.14 8.67
CA ASN A 235 8.22 -5.70 9.93
C ASN A 235 7.26 -4.51 9.80
N CYS A 236 7.58 -3.54 8.94
CA CYS A 236 6.80 -2.30 8.77
C CYS A 236 6.30 -2.06 7.34
N GLY A 237 6.66 -2.91 6.37
CA GLY A 237 6.22 -2.78 4.99
C GLY A 237 6.85 -1.62 4.21
N ALA A 238 7.77 -0.85 4.82
CA ALA A 238 8.43 0.25 4.13
C ALA A 238 9.31 -0.28 2.99
N GLY A 239 9.18 0.34 1.82
CA GLY A 239 10.08 0.14 0.69
C GLY A 239 11.41 0.87 0.90
N ASN A 240 12.50 0.21 0.53
CA ASN A 240 13.86 0.72 0.63
C ASN A 240 14.51 0.52 -0.74
N ASP A 241 14.81 1.63 -1.41
CA ASP A 241 15.44 1.63 -2.73
C ASP A 241 16.79 0.90 -2.70
N ALA A 242 17.03 0.05 -3.70
CA ALA A 242 18.21 -0.81 -3.72
C ALA A 242 19.49 0.00 -3.99
N ALA A 243 19.43 0.98 -4.90
CA ALA A 243 20.56 1.84 -5.21
C ALA A 243 20.96 2.73 -4.02
N PHE A 244 19.99 3.26 -3.29
CA PHE A 244 20.19 3.99 -2.05
C PHE A 244 20.85 3.12 -0.97
N LEU A 245 20.37 1.88 -0.76
CA LEU A 245 20.96 0.99 0.24
C LEU A 245 22.42 0.64 -0.07
N LYS A 246 22.75 0.44 -1.35
CA LYS A 246 24.13 0.20 -1.82
C LYS A 246 25.01 1.44 -1.62
N SER A 247 24.60 2.58 -2.16
CA SER A 247 25.38 3.83 -2.13
C SER A 247 25.59 4.38 -0.73
N ALA A 248 24.62 4.20 0.18
CA ALA A 248 24.74 4.63 1.57
C ALA A 248 25.58 3.68 2.45
N GLY A 249 26.16 2.60 1.89
CA GLY A 249 26.98 1.64 2.64
C GLY A 249 26.20 0.91 3.75
N ARG A 250 24.88 0.75 3.59
CA ARG A 250 23.98 0.20 4.62
C ARG A 250 23.89 -1.33 4.60
N LEU A 251 24.58 -1.98 3.67
CA LEU A 251 24.58 -3.44 3.53
C LEU A 251 25.64 -4.09 4.43
N LYS A 252 25.24 -5.11 5.17
CA LYS A 252 26.11 -5.94 6.00
C LYS A 252 25.91 -7.41 5.64
N SER A 253 27.00 -8.16 5.47
CA SER A 253 26.93 -9.60 5.24
C SER A 253 26.76 -10.36 6.55
N THR A 254 25.87 -11.34 6.59
CA THR A 254 25.76 -12.32 7.68
C THR A 254 25.61 -13.71 7.06
N LEU A 255 26.52 -14.64 7.36
CA LEU A 255 26.54 -15.99 6.77
C LEU A 255 26.51 -15.98 5.23
N GLY A 256 27.19 -15.01 4.60
CA GLY A 256 27.25 -14.89 3.13
C GLY A 256 26.01 -14.24 2.49
N LEU A 257 24.98 -13.91 3.27
CA LEU A 257 23.77 -13.25 2.80
C LEU A 257 23.80 -11.74 3.11
N PRO A 258 23.41 -10.86 2.18
CA PRO A 258 23.38 -9.42 2.41
C PRO A 258 22.14 -9.02 3.22
N PHE A 259 22.33 -8.17 4.22
CA PHE A 259 21.27 -7.61 5.06
C PHE A 259 21.36 -6.10 5.14
N TYR A 260 20.25 -5.45 5.43
CA TYR A 260 20.18 -4.02 5.74
C TYR A 260 19.30 -3.76 6.97
N SER A 261 19.50 -2.61 7.61
CA SER A 261 18.57 -2.08 8.62
C SER A 261 17.55 -1.17 7.93
N CYS A 262 16.26 -1.47 8.11
CA CYS A 262 15.17 -0.68 7.55
C CYS A 262 15.29 0.79 7.95
N THR A 263 15.18 1.71 6.99
CA THR A 263 15.29 3.16 7.22
C THR A 263 14.15 3.72 8.08
N ASN A 264 13.00 3.03 8.10
CA ASN A 264 11.80 3.45 8.83
C ASN A 264 11.73 2.89 10.26
N CYS A 265 12.00 1.60 10.46
CA CYS A 265 11.82 0.94 11.77
C CYS A 265 13.09 0.28 12.35
N GLY A 266 14.23 0.34 11.64
CA GLY A 266 15.49 -0.25 12.09
C GLY A 266 15.58 -1.78 12.01
N ALA A 267 14.48 -2.48 11.69
CA ALA A 267 14.48 -3.95 11.61
C ALA A 267 15.50 -4.48 10.60
N LYS A 268 16.20 -5.56 10.96
CA LYS A 268 17.13 -6.27 10.08
C LYS A 268 16.34 -7.01 9.00
N CYS A 269 16.63 -6.72 7.74
CA CYS A 269 15.93 -7.26 6.58
C CYS A 269 16.95 -7.90 5.62
N LEU A 270 16.54 -9.00 4.97
CA LEU A 270 17.36 -9.57 3.90
C LEU A 270 17.33 -8.62 2.70
N PHE A 271 18.50 -8.37 2.12
CA PHE A 271 18.63 -7.62 0.89
C PHE A 271 18.59 -8.59 -0.30
N VAL A 272 17.80 -8.27 -1.31
CA VAL A 272 17.81 -8.97 -2.60
C VAL A 272 18.02 -7.92 -3.68
N ASP A 273 19.06 -8.10 -4.49
CA ASP A 273 19.32 -7.26 -5.64
C ASP A 273 18.15 -7.28 -6.62
N PRO A 274 17.87 -6.16 -7.32
CA PRO A 274 16.92 -6.16 -8.42
C PRO A 274 17.25 -7.25 -9.46
N PRO A 275 16.24 -7.78 -10.16
CA PRO A 275 16.43 -8.50 -11.41
C PRO A 275 17.12 -7.61 -12.44
N GLU A 276 17.82 -8.23 -13.40
CA GLU A 276 18.47 -7.51 -14.49
C GLU A 276 17.42 -6.71 -15.30
N GLY A 277 17.69 -5.43 -15.54
CA GLY A 277 16.75 -4.52 -16.23
C GLY A 277 15.70 -3.84 -15.33
N LEU A 278 15.69 -4.13 -14.03
CA LEU A 278 14.84 -3.45 -13.03
C LEU A 278 15.66 -2.67 -11.99
N GLU A 279 16.89 -2.29 -12.34
CA GLU A 279 17.80 -1.49 -11.50
C GLU A 279 17.40 -0.02 -11.37
#